data_AF-A0A7S0B167-F1
#
_entry.id   AF-A0A7S0B167-F1
#
_cell.length_a   1.000
_cell.length_b   1.000
_cell.length_c   1.000
_cell.angle_alpha   90.00
_cell.angle_beta   90.00
_cell.angle_gamma   90.00
#
_symmetry.space_group_name_H-M   'P 1'
#
loop_
_entity.id
_entity.type
_entity.pdbx_description
1 polymer ?
#
loop_
_entity_poly.entity_id
_entity_poly.type
_entity_poly.pdbx_seq_one_letter_code
_entity_poly.pdbx_strand_id
1 'polypeptide(L)'
;EVEVISYDIIRQIFDGQLAGATGEEEYLQQVLQQIQIVKQCIDIVYKNAALFSGMKLLGRSDRLFYFPEETQRGFMQSGLLSRDVLRNCTKPQSQAIYAGLKTAIQINRSGGVYFVADSDIDFVDLNRTPGGRPIPILDEQARSIAGVRVNNLTQKITDRRVQEEVKKALERLTLHMVYTKQPGSDWDNRMRGRGKSNDWIEEKRKDVRHNCRVKDIRWACDDPREYSFTVPGPAHGQDQPPALLEGVEAGADAPPPPPPPPPITLTVASYFYENYGIRLRYPNMPLIKTGRVKTRNGFVDEWFPIEFFTQEFGKTRDADNQKLAAALRYNDEKTGRQSVERITEMVGVANRLERNGLTLGDFLNRFGMRIDVEPESFRAKVESEPTLFFSRDSQAQVRNGDWRLADQRRVAQVFACPAKFYSFALVSMADKNTTERYF
;
A
#
# COMPACT_ATOMS: atom_id res chain seq x y z
N GLU A 1 -9.75 27.47 -11.64
CA GLU A 1 -10.46 27.31 -12.93
C GLU A 1 -9.61 26.40 -13.78
N VAL A 2 -10.03 25.15 -13.98
CA VAL A 2 -9.46 24.29 -15.03
C VAL A 2 -10.36 24.56 -16.22
N GLU A 3 -9.88 25.37 -17.17
CA GLU A 3 -10.56 25.50 -18.46
C GLU A 3 -10.72 24.09 -19.02
N VAL A 4 -11.98 23.67 -19.18
CA VAL A 4 -12.34 22.41 -19.80
C VAL A 4 -11.81 22.49 -21.23
N ILE A 5 -10.73 21.76 -21.50
CA ILE A 5 -10.16 21.65 -22.84
C ILE A 5 -11.23 21.00 -23.69
N SER A 6 -11.92 21.82 -24.49
CA SER A 6 -12.99 21.38 -25.38
C SER A 6 -12.47 20.29 -26.33
N TYR A 7 -13.32 19.32 -26.63
CA TYR A 7 -13.11 18.33 -27.69
C TYR A 7 -12.68 18.97 -29.02
N ASP A 8 -13.09 20.23 -29.25
CA ASP A 8 -12.71 21.03 -30.42
C ASP A 8 -11.20 21.30 -30.50
N ILE A 9 -10.50 21.44 -29.37
CA ILE A 9 -9.04 21.68 -29.37
C ILE A 9 -8.30 20.43 -29.79
N ILE A 10 -8.71 19.25 -29.32
CA ILE A 10 -8.14 17.96 -29.72
C ILE A 10 -8.37 17.74 -31.22
N ARG A 11 -9.57 18.06 -31.70
CA ARG A 11 -9.92 17.94 -33.12
C ARG A 11 -9.14 18.93 -34.00
N GLN A 12 -9.01 20.19 -33.60
CA GLN A 12 -8.20 21.20 -34.30
C GLN A 12 -6.71 20.82 -34.38
N ILE A 13 -6.19 20.17 -33.34
CA ILE A 13 -4.83 19.61 -33.33
C ILE A 13 -4.65 18.49 -34.36
N PHE A 14 -5.65 17.63 -34.57
CA PHE A 14 -5.60 16.52 -35.53
C PHE A 14 -5.95 16.91 -36.97
N ASP A 15 -6.80 17.93 -37.18
CA ASP A 15 -7.30 18.35 -38.49
C ASP A 15 -6.28 19.17 -39.32
N GLY A 16 -5.04 19.32 -38.86
CA GLY A 16 -3.92 19.76 -39.69
C GLY A 16 -4.01 21.20 -40.24
N GLN A 17 -4.87 22.06 -39.68
CA GLN A 17 -5.09 23.43 -40.16
C GLN A 17 -3.92 24.41 -39.91
N LEU A 18 -2.76 23.92 -39.47
CA LEU A 18 -1.52 24.70 -39.26
C LEU A 18 -0.32 24.18 -40.09
N ALA A 19 -0.56 23.34 -41.10
CA ALA A 19 0.50 22.79 -41.94
C ALA A 19 0.99 23.81 -42.97
N GLY A 20 2.06 24.55 -42.61
CA GLY A 20 2.73 25.46 -43.52
C GLY A 20 4.06 25.98 -42.99
N ALA A 21 5.05 25.10 -42.78
CA ALA A 21 6.49 25.37 -42.91
C ALA A 21 7.33 24.25 -42.27
N THR A 22 8.57 24.14 -42.72
CA THR A 22 9.71 23.44 -42.10
C THR A 22 9.68 23.55 -40.57
N GLY A 23 9.21 22.50 -39.89
CA GLY A 23 8.92 22.48 -38.46
C GLY A 23 7.99 21.36 -38.01
N GLU A 24 7.65 20.41 -38.90
CA GLU A 24 6.67 19.34 -38.64
C GLU A 24 7.03 18.47 -37.44
N GLU A 25 8.31 18.17 -37.22
CA GLU A 25 8.74 17.35 -36.08
C GLU A 25 8.58 18.09 -34.74
N GLU A 26 8.94 19.38 -34.70
CA GLU A 26 8.77 20.22 -33.51
C GLU A 26 7.27 20.46 -33.22
N TYR A 27 6.46 20.68 -34.25
CA TYR A 27 5.02 20.78 -34.14
C TYR A 27 4.38 19.47 -33.64
N LEU A 28 4.77 18.32 -34.19
CA LEU A 28 4.31 17.01 -33.72
C LEU A 28 4.69 16.76 -32.27
N GLN A 29 5.90 17.15 -31.85
CA GLN A 29 6.31 17.04 -30.45
C GLN A 29 5.45 17.93 -29.53
N GLN A 30 5.17 19.17 -29.93
CA GLN A 30 4.28 20.07 -29.18
C GLN A 30 2.86 19.49 -29.07
N VAL A 31 2.31 18.99 -30.18
CA VAL A 31 1.00 18.32 -30.21
C VAL A 31 0.96 17.11 -29.27
N LEU A 32 1.97 16.25 -29.33
CA LEU A 32 2.06 15.08 -28.46
C LEU A 32 2.16 15.49 -26.98
N GLN A 33 2.89 16.56 -26.68
CA GLN A 33 2.97 17.10 -25.32
C GLN A 33 1.61 17.59 -24.83
N GLN A 34 0.86 18.34 -25.65
CA GLN A 34 -0.49 18.79 -25.31
C GLN A 34 -1.44 17.60 -25.06
N ILE A 35 -1.40 16.57 -25.91
CA ILE A 35 -2.18 15.35 -25.72
C ILE A 35 -1.83 14.65 -24.40
N GLN A 36 -0.55 14.59 -24.01
CA GLN A 36 -0.16 14.03 -22.71
C GLN A 36 -0.69 14.86 -21.54
N ILE A 37 -0.69 16.19 -21.63
CA ILE A 37 -1.25 17.07 -20.60
C ILE A 37 -2.75 16.81 -20.44
N VAL A 38 -3.51 16.79 -21.55
CA VAL A 38 -4.94 16.50 -21.53
C VAL A 38 -5.21 15.13 -20.91
N LYS A 39 -4.47 14.10 -21.34
CA LYS A 39 -4.57 12.75 -20.78
C LYS A 39 -4.32 12.74 -19.27
N GLN A 40 -3.30 13.46 -18.79
CA GLN A 40 -3.01 13.58 -17.36
C GLN A 40 -4.13 14.27 -16.60
N CYS A 41 -4.73 15.34 -17.15
CA CYS A 41 -5.86 16.01 -16.53
C CYS A 41 -7.07 15.07 -16.39
N ILE A 42 -7.42 14.33 -17.44
CA ILE A 42 -8.52 13.36 -17.42
C ILE A 42 -8.23 12.24 -16.41
N ASP A 43 -6.99 11.75 -16.38
CA ASP A 43 -6.54 10.75 -15.40
C ASP A 43 -6.70 11.28 -13.96
N ILE A 44 -6.24 12.49 -13.67
CA ILE A 44 -6.40 13.12 -12.34
C ILE A 44 -7.87 13.28 -11.95
N VAL A 45 -8.74 13.70 -12.86
CA VAL A 45 -10.19 13.83 -12.60
C VAL A 45 -10.77 12.47 -12.24
N TYR A 46 -10.46 11.41 -13.00
CA TYR A 46 -10.93 10.06 -12.69
C TYR A 46 -10.41 9.56 -11.34
N LYS A 47 -9.11 9.70 -11.08
CA LYS A 47 -8.49 9.25 -9.83
C LYS A 47 -9.13 9.93 -8.61
N ASN A 48 -9.38 11.24 -8.70
CA ASN A 48 -10.07 11.97 -7.66
C ASN A 48 -11.52 11.49 -7.49
N ALA A 49 -12.25 11.24 -8.58
CA ALA A 49 -13.61 10.69 -8.53
C ALA A 49 -13.64 9.31 -7.83
N ALA A 50 -12.71 8.42 -8.17
CA ALA A 50 -12.59 7.09 -7.57
C ALA A 50 -12.26 7.15 -6.07
N LEU A 51 -11.32 8.02 -5.67
CA LEU A 51 -11.00 8.22 -4.25
C LEU A 51 -12.18 8.83 -3.49
N PHE A 52 -12.89 9.78 -4.11
CA PHE A 52 -14.05 10.43 -3.51
C PHE A 52 -15.20 9.44 -3.29
N SER A 53 -15.45 8.54 -4.25
CA SER A 53 -16.47 7.48 -4.15
C SER A 53 -16.13 6.39 -3.14
N GLY A 54 -14.96 6.45 -2.49
CA GLY A 54 -14.56 5.54 -1.42
C GLY A 54 -13.68 4.38 -1.85
N MET A 55 -13.27 4.32 -3.12
CA MET A 55 -12.19 3.42 -3.53
C MET A 55 -10.87 3.85 -2.88
N LYS A 56 -9.95 2.91 -2.73
CA LYS A 56 -8.66 3.13 -2.05
C LYS A 56 -7.51 2.87 -3.00
N LEU A 57 -6.46 3.67 -2.90
CA LEU A 57 -5.15 3.37 -3.49
C LEU A 57 -4.30 2.67 -2.44
N LEU A 58 -3.71 1.53 -2.78
CA LEU A 58 -2.80 0.80 -1.90
C LEU A 58 -1.41 0.69 -2.53
N GLY A 59 -0.38 1.05 -1.77
CA GLY A 59 1.01 0.94 -2.21
C GLY A 59 1.43 2.03 -3.20
N ARG A 60 2.27 1.65 -4.16
CA ARG A 60 2.89 2.58 -5.13
C ARG A 60 2.21 2.61 -6.50
N SER A 61 1.28 1.67 -6.77
CA SER A 61 0.54 1.68 -8.02
C SER A 61 -0.44 2.84 -8.00
N ASP A 62 -0.22 3.83 -8.85
CA ASP A 62 -1.08 5.00 -8.98
C ASP A 62 -2.35 4.72 -9.79
N ARG A 63 -2.49 3.50 -10.33
CA ARG A 63 -3.54 3.11 -11.27
C ARG A 63 -4.47 2.02 -10.78
N LEU A 64 -4.22 1.41 -9.63
CA LEU A 64 -5.03 0.31 -9.10
C LEU A 64 -5.86 0.78 -7.91
N PHE A 65 -7.17 0.88 -8.12
CA PHE A 65 -8.15 1.34 -7.14
C PHE A 65 -8.93 0.16 -6.58
N TYR A 66 -8.85 -0.07 -5.28
CA TYR A 66 -9.55 -1.17 -4.62
C TYR A 66 -10.91 -0.71 -4.10
N PHE A 67 -11.91 -1.58 -4.23
CA PHE A 67 -13.24 -1.31 -3.73
C PHE A 67 -13.28 -1.26 -2.19
N PRO A 68 -14.20 -0.48 -1.60
CA PRO A 68 -14.37 -0.44 -0.15
C PRO A 68 -14.78 -1.82 0.39
N GLU A 69 -14.52 -2.06 1.67
CA GLU A 69 -14.71 -3.38 2.32
C GLU A 69 -16.14 -3.92 2.17
N GLU A 70 -17.13 -3.04 2.24
CA GLU A 70 -18.55 -3.38 2.06
C GLU A 70 -18.81 -3.98 0.67
N THR A 71 -18.22 -3.38 -0.37
CA THR A 71 -18.32 -3.87 -1.75
C THR A 71 -17.54 -5.16 -1.95
N GLN A 72 -16.38 -5.32 -1.30
CA GLN A 72 -15.62 -6.59 -1.34
C GLN A 72 -16.52 -7.75 -0.87
N ARG A 73 -17.32 -7.55 0.20
CA ARG A 73 -18.28 -8.56 0.69
C ARG A 73 -19.36 -8.87 -0.34
N GLY A 74 -19.85 -7.86 -1.06
CA GLY A 74 -20.77 -8.04 -2.18
C GLY A 74 -20.16 -8.93 -3.28
N PHE A 75 -18.89 -8.70 -3.65
CA PHE A 75 -18.19 -9.52 -4.65
C PHE A 75 -18.02 -10.98 -4.23
N MET A 76 -17.86 -11.23 -2.93
CA MET A 76 -17.82 -12.60 -2.40
C MET A 76 -19.19 -13.30 -2.52
N GLN A 77 -20.28 -12.55 -2.43
CA GLN A 77 -21.64 -13.08 -2.55
C GLN A 77 -22.06 -13.30 -4.01
N SER A 78 -21.69 -12.38 -4.91
CA SER A 78 -22.02 -12.48 -6.33
C SER A 78 -21.16 -13.47 -7.11
N GLY A 79 -20.06 -13.97 -6.53
CA GLY A 79 -19.11 -14.84 -7.22
C GLY A 79 -18.15 -14.07 -8.15
N LEU A 80 -18.07 -12.74 -8.00
CA LEU A 80 -17.01 -11.93 -8.62
C LEU A 80 -15.64 -12.28 -8.06
N LEU A 81 -15.57 -12.55 -6.75
CA LEU A 81 -14.41 -13.15 -6.08
C LEU A 81 -14.72 -14.63 -5.78
N SER A 82 -13.89 -15.54 -6.29
CA SER A 82 -14.06 -16.97 -6.08
C SER A 82 -13.93 -17.34 -4.60
N ARG A 83 -14.81 -18.24 -4.14
CA ARG A 83 -14.77 -18.80 -2.79
C ARG A 83 -13.47 -19.53 -2.50
N ASP A 84 -12.81 -20.07 -3.52
CA ASP A 84 -11.56 -20.80 -3.34
C ASP A 84 -10.35 -19.88 -3.20
N VAL A 85 -10.36 -18.73 -3.88
CA VAL A 85 -9.38 -17.64 -3.68
C VAL A 85 -9.44 -17.15 -2.21
N LEU A 86 -10.64 -17.15 -1.61
CA LEU A 86 -10.86 -16.78 -0.20
C LEU A 86 -10.48 -17.88 0.80
N ARG A 87 -10.82 -19.15 0.52
CA ARG A 87 -10.53 -20.28 1.43
C ARG A 87 -9.05 -20.48 1.68
N ASN A 88 -8.21 -20.16 0.70
CA ASN A 88 -6.77 -20.41 0.78
C ASN A 88 -5.97 -19.26 1.41
N CYS A 89 -6.59 -18.11 1.68
CA CYS A 89 -5.88 -16.92 2.20
C CYS A 89 -6.43 -16.40 3.54
N THR A 90 -7.42 -17.07 4.13
CA THR A 90 -8.14 -16.63 5.35
C THR A 90 -7.57 -17.22 6.65
N LYS A 91 -6.24 -17.28 6.79
CA LYS A 91 -5.58 -17.41 8.10
C LYS A 91 -4.38 -16.46 8.13
N PRO A 92 -4.34 -15.38 8.95
CA PRO A 92 -5.09 -15.05 10.18
C PRO A 92 -6.16 -13.95 9.98
N GLN A 93 -6.90 -13.60 11.05
CA GLN A 93 -7.90 -12.50 11.14
C GLN A 93 -7.37 -11.09 10.73
N SER A 94 -6.10 -10.99 10.33
CA SER A 94 -5.39 -9.74 10.08
C SER A 94 -5.13 -9.45 8.60
N GLN A 95 -5.47 -10.36 7.67
CA GLN A 95 -5.27 -10.14 6.24
C GLN A 95 -6.54 -10.45 5.43
N ALA A 96 -6.71 -9.75 4.32
CA ALA A 96 -7.82 -9.94 3.39
C ALA A 96 -7.37 -9.75 1.93
N ILE A 97 -8.16 -10.29 1.01
CA ILE A 97 -8.01 -10.05 -0.43
C ILE A 97 -8.93 -8.89 -0.80
N TYR A 98 -8.39 -7.92 -1.51
CA TYR A 98 -9.14 -6.82 -2.09
C TYR A 98 -9.06 -6.89 -3.61
N ALA A 99 -10.22 -6.96 -4.25
CA ALA A 99 -10.34 -6.72 -5.67
C ALA A 99 -10.30 -5.21 -5.97
N GLY A 100 -9.73 -4.87 -7.12
CA GLY A 100 -9.66 -3.51 -7.61
C GLY A 100 -9.74 -3.43 -9.12
N LEU A 101 -9.90 -2.20 -9.59
CA LEU A 101 -9.82 -1.84 -10.99
C LEU A 101 -8.47 -1.18 -11.25
N LYS A 102 -7.68 -1.77 -12.14
CA LYS A 102 -6.52 -1.14 -12.72
C LYS A 102 -6.97 -0.30 -13.90
N THR A 103 -6.75 1.00 -13.86
CA THR A 103 -7.31 1.93 -14.84
C THR A 103 -6.25 2.74 -15.54
N ALA A 104 -6.53 3.12 -16.77
CA ALA A 104 -5.72 4.06 -17.53
C ALA A 104 -6.59 4.81 -18.54
N ILE A 105 -6.24 6.08 -18.77
CA ILE A 105 -6.79 6.86 -19.88
C ILE A 105 -5.86 6.72 -21.09
N GLN A 106 -6.43 6.40 -22.25
CA GLN A 106 -5.72 6.38 -23.52
C GLN A 106 -6.40 7.31 -24.52
N ILE A 107 -5.60 8.01 -25.32
CA ILE A 107 -6.08 8.83 -26.43
C ILE A 107 -5.47 8.23 -27.69
N ASN A 108 -6.31 7.85 -28.65
CA ASN A 108 -5.85 7.27 -29.89
C ASN A 108 -5.51 8.36 -30.94
N ARG A 109 -5.02 7.94 -32.11
CA ARG A 109 -4.69 8.85 -33.21
C ARG A 109 -5.89 9.54 -33.86
N SER A 110 -7.11 9.07 -33.63
CA SER A 110 -8.33 9.69 -34.14
C SER A 110 -8.97 10.64 -33.13
N GLY A 111 -8.28 10.96 -32.02
CA GLY A 111 -8.80 11.79 -30.93
C GLY A 111 -9.79 11.09 -30.00
N GLY A 112 -10.05 9.79 -30.20
CA GLY A 112 -10.90 8.99 -29.32
C GLY A 112 -10.24 8.79 -27.95
N VAL A 113 -11.01 9.03 -26.89
CA VAL A 113 -10.59 8.86 -25.50
C VAL A 113 -11.16 7.57 -24.95
N TYR A 114 -10.28 6.67 -24.49
CA TYR A 114 -10.63 5.35 -23.98
C TYR A 114 -10.30 5.25 -22.50
N PHE A 115 -11.27 4.78 -21.74
CA PHE A 115 -11.07 4.28 -20.39
C PHE A 115 -10.70 2.81 -20.47
N VAL A 116 -9.43 2.50 -20.21
CA VAL A 116 -8.93 1.13 -20.18
C VAL A 116 -9.01 0.64 -18.74
N ALA A 117 -9.73 -0.46 -18.54
CA ALA A 117 -9.88 -1.09 -17.23
C ALA A 117 -9.46 -2.56 -17.28
N ASP A 118 -8.86 -3.00 -16.19
CA ASP A 118 -8.55 -4.39 -15.91
C ASP A 118 -8.88 -4.69 -14.45
N SER A 119 -9.12 -5.96 -14.13
CA SER A 119 -9.38 -6.41 -12.77
C SER A 119 -8.11 -6.98 -12.16
N ASP A 120 -7.79 -6.55 -10.93
CA ASP A 120 -6.64 -7.09 -10.20
C ASP A 120 -7.02 -7.35 -8.74
N ILE A 121 -6.23 -8.18 -8.06
CA ILE A 121 -6.38 -8.42 -6.62
C ILE A 121 -5.08 -8.16 -5.89
N ASP A 122 -5.18 -7.68 -4.66
CA ASP A 122 -4.04 -7.66 -3.75
C ASP A 122 -4.41 -8.11 -2.35
N PHE A 123 -3.38 -8.47 -1.61
CA PHE A 123 -3.46 -8.81 -0.20
C PHE A 123 -3.25 -7.57 0.64
N VAL A 124 -4.12 -7.42 1.63
CA VAL A 124 -4.21 -6.21 2.45
C VAL A 124 -4.21 -6.60 3.92
N ASP A 125 -3.36 -5.93 4.67
CA ASP A 125 -3.34 -5.97 6.13
C ASP A 125 -4.54 -5.16 6.64
N LEU A 126 -5.40 -5.80 7.44
CA LEU A 126 -6.58 -5.18 8.02
C LEU A 126 -6.18 -4.34 9.26
N ASN A 127 -6.86 -3.22 9.51
CA ASN A 127 -6.66 -2.48 10.77
C ASN A 127 -7.67 -2.86 11.85
N ARG A 128 -8.73 -3.58 11.49
CA ARG A 128 -9.82 -3.97 12.38
C ARG A 128 -10.21 -5.43 12.20
N THR A 129 -10.59 -6.04 13.29
CA THR A 129 -11.26 -7.35 13.31
C THR A 129 -12.67 -7.23 12.71
N PRO A 130 -13.32 -8.35 12.34
CA PRO A 130 -14.71 -8.34 11.88
C PRO A 130 -15.70 -7.65 12.84
N GLY A 131 -15.39 -7.61 14.15
CA GLY A 131 -16.16 -6.88 15.16
C GLY A 131 -15.84 -5.38 15.26
N GLY A 132 -15.08 -4.83 14.32
CA GLY A 132 -14.73 -3.40 14.26
C GLY A 132 -13.66 -2.93 15.24
N ARG A 133 -13.11 -3.84 16.07
CA ARG A 133 -12.05 -3.52 17.04
C ARG A 133 -10.69 -3.44 16.34
N PRO A 134 -9.81 -2.48 16.69
CA PRO A 134 -8.45 -2.43 16.18
C PRO A 134 -7.71 -3.75 16.41
N ILE A 135 -6.88 -4.17 15.45
CA ILE A 135 -6.04 -5.36 15.61
C ILE A 135 -4.78 -4.96 16.37
N PRO A 136 -4.59 -5.38 17.63
CA PRO A 136 -3.43 -5.00 18.42
C PRO A 136 -2.17 -5.70 17.90
N ILE A 137 -1.03 -5.02 17.93
CA ILE A 137 0.25 -5.63 17.60
C ILE A 137 0.68 -6.58 18.72
N LEU A 138 0.50 -6.19 19.99
CA LEU A 138 0.65 -7.06 21.15
C LEU A 138 -0.74 -7.62 21.51
N ASP A 139 -0.97 -8.89 21.20
CA ASP A 139 -2.22 -9.58 21.49
C ASP A 139 -2.07 -10.44 22.75
N GLU A 140 -2.67 -9.98 23.83
CA GLU A 140 -2.69 -10.67 25.13
C GLU A 140 -3.43 -12.01 25.09
N GLN A 141 -4.54 -12.09 24.33
CA GLN A 141 -5.38 -13.27 24.26
C GLN A 141 -4.68 -14.38 23.47
N ALA A 142 -4.06 -14.01 22.35
CA ALA A 142 -3.28 -14.94 21.54
C ALA A 142 -1.86 -15.18 22.08
N ARG A 143 -1.44 -14.42 23.12
CA ARG A 143 -0.06 -14.36 23.62
C ARG A 143 0.94 -14.21 22.49
N SER A 144 0.74 -13.19 21.66
CA SER A 144 1.53 -12.99 20.46
C SER A 144 1.90 -11.54 20.22
N ILE A 145 2.99 -11.33 19.48
CA ILE A 145 3.39 -10.03 18.96
C ILE A 145 3.44 -10.12 17.44
N ALA A 146 2.62 -9.34 16.75
CA ALA A 146 2.44 -9.39 15.30
C ALA A 146 2.17 -10.82 14.79
N GLY A 147 1.40 -11.61 15.55
CA GLY A 147 1.08 -13.01 15.25
C GLY A 147 2.17 -14.03 15.62
N VAL A 148 3.36 -13.60 16.04
CA VAL A 148 4.42 -14.49 16.55
C VAL A 148 4.16 -14.81 18.01
N ARG A 149 4.06 -16.09 18.36
CA ARG A 149 3.79 -16.51 19.74
C ARG A 149 4.93 -16.14 20.67
N VAL A 150 4.57 -15.59 21.83
CA VAL A 150 5.50 -15.23 22.91
C VAL A 150 5.04 -15.91 24.19
N ASN A 151 5.93 -16.69 24.81
CA ASN A 151 5.58 -17.54 25.95
C ASN A 151 5.06 -16.73 27.16
N ASN A 152 5.64 -15.56 27.41
CA ASN A 152 5.29 -14.70 28.54
C ASN A 152 5.38 -13.21 28.14
N LEU A 153 4.27 -12.48 28.24
CA LEU A 153 4.20 -11.04 27.96
C LEU A 153 4.60 -10.17 29.16
N THR A 154 4.80 -10.76 30.34
CA THR A 154 5.20 -10.03 31.56
C THR A 154 6.73 -9.95 31.73
N GLN A 155 7.48 -10.76 30.98
CA GLN A 155 8.94 -10.83 31.07
C GLN A 155 9.58 -10.45 29.74
N LYS A 156 10.82 -9.94 29.81
CA LYS A 156 11.61 -9.61 28.63
C LYS A 156 11.78 -10.84 27.74
N ILE A 157 11.59 -10.68 26.44
CA ILE A 157 11.86 -11.74 25.46
C ILE A 157 13.38 -11.91 25.38
N THR A 158 13.92 -13.03 25.86
CA THR A 158 15.35 -13.32 25.85
C THR A 158 15.77 -14.26 24.72
N ASP A 159 14.83 -15.04 24.19
CA ASP A 159 15.08 -15.96 23.08
C ASP A 159 15.34 -15.18 21.78
N ARG A 160 16.58 -15.23 21.31
CA ARG A 160 17.04 -14.55 20.09
C ARG A 160 16.26 -14.98 18.85
N ARG A 161 15.85 -16.25 18.76
CA ARG A 161 15.06 -16.72 17.61
C ARG A 161 13.69 -16.05 17.59
N VAL A 162 13.01 -16.01 18.73
CA VAL A 162 11.71 -15.34 18.86
C VAL A 162 11.85 -13.84 18.59
N GLN A 163 12.90 -13.20 19.10
CA GLN A 163 13.20 -11.80 18.78
C GLN A 163 13.35 -11.56 17.28
N GLU A 164 14.11 -12.40 16.56
CA GLU A 164 14.28 -12.28 15.12
C GLU A 164 12.98 -12.53 14.34
N GLU A 165 12.15 -13.49 14.77
CA GLU A 165 10.83 -13.75 14.20
C GLU A 165 9.87 -12.55 14.40
N VAL A 166 9.79 -12.02 15.62
CA VAL A 166 8.99 -10.83 15.96
C VAL A 166 9.46 -9.61 15.15
N LYS A 167 10.78 -9.38 15.08
CA LYS A 167 11.35 -8.28 14.30
C LYS A 167 10.96 -8.36 12.84
N LYS A 168 11.13 -9.53 12.21
CA LYS A 168 10.73 -9.75 10.81
C LYS A 168 9.24 -9.51 10.61
N ALA A 169 8.39 -10.01 11.52
CA ALA A 169 6.94 -9.79 11.44
C ALA A 169 6.57 -8.31 11.52
N LEU A 170 7.17 -7.56 12.45
CA LEU A 170 6.93 -6.13 12.62
C LEU A 170 7.41 -5.28 11.45
N GLU A 171 8.56 -5.59 10.85
CA GLU A 171 9.11 -4.87 9.69
C GLU A 171 8.23 -4.98 8.43
N ARG A 172 7.38 -6.02 8.37
CA ARG A 172 6.45 -6.27 7.27
C ARG A 172 5.16 -5.47 7.39
N LEU A 173 4.77 -5.10 8.60
CA LEU A 173 3.53 -4.39 8.88
C LEU A 173 3.70 -2.88 8.73
N THR A 174 2.58 -2.23 8.44
CA THR A 174 2.41 -0.79 8.66
C THR A 174 1.67 -0.61 9.98
N LEU A 175 2.17 0.27 10.85
CA LEU A 175 1.65 0.39 12.21
C LEU A 175 0.88 1.70 12.41
N HIS A 176 -0.11 1.65 13.28
CA HIS A 176 -0.87 2.80 13.75
C HIS A 176 -0.63 2.94 15.25
N MET A 177 -0.12 4.09 15.68
CA MET A 177 0.26 4.33 17.08
C MET A 177 -0.73 5.31 17.72
N VAL A 178 -1.31 4.91 18.84
CA VAL A 178 -2.23 5.77 19.62
C VAL A 178 -1.96 5.60 21.12
N TYR A 179 -1.80 6.72 21.81
CA TYR A 179 -1.91 6.76 23.27
C TYR A 179 -2.65 8.02 23.72
N THR A 180 -3.28 7.95 24.89
CA THR A 180 -4.05 9.06 25.47
C THR A 180 -3.38 9.51 26.75
N LYS A 181 -3.01 10.80 26.82
CA LYS A 181 -2.45 11.41 28.03
C LYS A 181 -3.50 11.47 29.15
N GLN A 182 -3.08 11.32 30.41
CA GLN A 182 -4.02 11.36 31.53
C GLN A 182 -4.71 12.73 31.67
N PRO A 183 -5.99 12.74 32.12
CA PRO A 183 -6.70 13.96 32.46
C PRO A 183 -6.09 14.68 33.66
N GLY A 184 -6.19 16.01 33.67
CA GLY A 184 -5.85 16.83 34.84
C GLY A 184 -4.52 17.55 34.73
N SER A 185 -3.94 17.62 33.52
CA SER A 185 -2.74 18.42 33.28
C SER A 185 -3.06 19.92 33.30
N ASP A 186 -2.11 20.77 33.66
CA ASP A 186 -2.24 22.24 33.54
C ASP A 186 -2.57 22.68 32.12
N TRP A 187 -2.21 21.87 31.12
CA TRP A 187 -2.62 22.07 29.75
C TRP A 187 -4.14 22.00 29.57
N ASP A 188 -4.82 21.04 30.22
CA ASP A 188 -6.28 20.90 30.14
C ASP A 188 -7.00 22.12 30.71
N ASN A 189 -6.58 22.56 31.90
CA ASN A 189 -7.15 23.73 32.56
C ASN A 189 -6.94 25.00 31.73
N ARG A 190 -5.76 25.16 31.12
CA ARG A 190 -5.48 26.27 30.19
C ARG A 190 -6.35 26.21 28.93
N MET A 191 -6.60 25.03 28.36
CA MET A 191 -7.45 24.90 27.18
C MET A 191 -8.93 25.17 27.49
N ARG A 192 -9.41 24.74 28.67
CA ARG A 192 -10.74 25.12 29.16
C ARG A 192 -10.86 26.62 29.37
N GLY A 193 -9.85 27.25 29.98
CA GLY A 193 -9.79 28.71 30.15
C GLY A 193 -9.76 29.48 28.81
N ARG A 194 -9.32 28.83 27.73
CA ARG A 194 -9.38 29.36 26.35
C ARG A 194 -10.71 29.04 25.63
N GLY A 195 -11.73 28.55 26.34
CA GLY A 195 -13.06 28.25 25.81
C GLY A 195 -13.11 27.02 24.89
N LYS A 196 -12.14 26.10 24.97
CA LYS A 196 -12.20 24.85 24.20
C LYS A 196 -13.16 23.86 24.86
N SER A 197 -13.94 23.15 24.03
CA SER A 197 -14.85 22.10 24.51
C SER A 197 -14.07 20.93 25.09
N ASN A 198 -14.70 20.18 26.01
CA ASN A 198 -14.09 18.98 26.58
C ASN A 198 -13.79 17.92 25.50
N ASP A 199 -14.66 17.79 24.49
CA ASP A 199 -14.44 16.85 23.37
C ASP A 199 -13.18 17.19 22.58
N TRP A 200 -12.95 18.48 22.31
CA TRP A 200 -11.73 18.95 21.63
C TRP A 200 -10.48 18.68 22.48
N ILE A 201 -10.58 18.90 23.80
CA ILE A 201 -9.48 18.64 24.74
C ILE A 201 -9.17 17.14 24.77
N GLU A 202 -10.19 16.28 24.82
CA GLU A 202 -10.02 14.83 24.80
C GLU A 202 -9.41 14.34 23.49
N GLU A 203 -9.83 14.89 22.35
CA GLU A 203 -9.24 14.60 21.05
C GLU A 203 -7.74 14.99 21.02
N LYS A 204 -7.39 16.15 21.56
CA LYS A 204 -6.00 16.65 21.58
C LYS A 204 -5.11 15.98 22.64
N ARG A 205 -5.68 15.26 23.60
CA ARG A 205 -4.92 14.36 24.50
C ARG A 205 -4.46 13.09 23.81
N LYS A 206 -5.12 12.69 22.72
CA LYS A 206 -4.72 11.55 21.91
C LYS A 206 -3.56 11.97 21.02
N ASP A 207 -2.42 11.33 21.21
CA ASP A 207 -1.34 11.40 20.24
C ASP A 207 -1.52 10.25 19.26
N VAL A 208 -1.55 10.58 17.97
CA VAL A 208 -1.88 9.64 16.90
C VAL A 208 -0.83 9.75 15.81
N ARG A 209 -0.25 8.61 15.44
CA ARG A 209 0.66 8.50 14.30
C ARG A 209 0.16 7.40 13.37
N HIS A 210 -0.15 7.78 12.13
CA HIS A 210 -0.49 6.84 11.07
C HIS A 210 0.75 6.40 10.31
N ASN A 211 0.66 5.23 9.67
CA ASN A 211 1.68 4.73 8.75
C ASN A 211 3.10 4.63 9.35
N CYS A 212 3.19 4.33 10.64
CA CYS A 212 4.46 4.12 11.33
C CYS A 212 5.19 2.90 10.76
N ARG A 213 6.51 3.02 10.63
CA ARG A 213 7.40 1.93 10.21
C ARG A 213 8.42 1.64 11.29
N VAL A 214 8.67 0.36 11.52
CA VAL A 214 9.72 -0.08 12.45
C VAL A 214 11.09 0.21 11.82
N LYS A 215 11.90 1.02 12.52
CA LYS A 215 13.30 1.30 12.16
C LYS A 215 14.28 0.54 13.04
N ASP A 216 13.91 0.32 14.29
CA ASP A 216 14.71 -0.40 15.28
C ASP A 216 13.81 -0.89 16.42
N ILE A 217 14.30 -1.87 17.19
CA ILE A 217 13.59 -2.47 18.31
C ILE A 217 14.53 -2.58 19.51
N ARG A 218 14.07 -2.13 20.68
CA ARG A 218 14.68 -2.45 21.99
C ARG A 218 13.76 -3.39 22.73
N TRP A 219 14.29 -4.35 23.47
CA TRP A 219 13.48 -5.49 23.93
C TRP A 219 12.79 -5.30 25.29
N ALA A 220 12.99 -4.15 25.94
CA ALA A 220 12.30 -3.77 27.17
C ALA A 220 12.15 -2.24 27.29
N CYS A 221 11.02 -1.77 27.82
CA CYS A 221 10.74 -0.34 28.04
C CYS A 221 11.35 0.20 29.34
N ASP A 222 11.51 -0.67 30.33
CA ASP A 222 11.95 -0.34 31.70
C ASP A 222 13.36 -0.85 32.02
N ASP A 223 14.14 -1.21 31.00
CA ASP A 223 15.53 -1.64 31.16
C ASP A 223 16.47 -0.47 30.82
N PRO A 224 17.11 0.17 31.81
CA PRO A 224 18.01 1.30 31.56
C PRO A 224 19.25 0.90 30.75
N ARG A 225 19.58 -0.40 30.66
CA ARG A 225 20.68 -0.90 29.82
C ARG A 225 20.29 -0.99 28.34
N GLU A 226 19.01 -1.11 28.04
CA GLU A 226 18.50 -1.16 26.66
C GLU A 226 18.32 0.25 26.10
N TYR A 227 17.62 1.10 26.85
CA TYR A 227 17.37 2.48 26.43
C TYR A 227 17.02 3.37 27.62
N SER A 228 17.88 4.36 27.87
CA SER A 228 17.64 5.44 28.81
C SER A 228 18.05 6.77 28.17
N PHE A 229 17.38 7.85 28.54
CA PHE A 229 17.73 9.17 28.06
C PHE A 229 17.62 10.20 29.17
N THR A 230 18.34 11.30 28.97
CA THR A 230 18.44 12.35 29.96
C THR A 230 17.45 13.46 29.61
N VAL A 231 16.56 13.78 30.54
CA VAL A 231 15.70 14.96 30.46
C VAL A 231 16.23 16.06 31.37
N PRO A 232 16.05 17.35 31.01
CA PRO A 232 16.23 18.44 31.96
C PRO A 232 15.37 18.16 33.18
N GLY A 233 15.96 18.26 34.39
CA GLY A 233 15.18 18.09 35.61
C GLY A 233 13.98 19.05 35.63
N PRO A 234 12.89 18.70 36.33
CA PRO A 234 11.75 19.59 36.46
C PRO A 234 12.25 20.93 37.00
N ALA A 235 12.04 22.01 36.24
CA ALA A 235 12.37 23.34 36.69
C ALA A 235 11.58 23.58 37.99
N HIS A 236 12.28 23.77 39.10
CA HIS A 236 11.63 24.10 40.37
C HIS A 236 10.71 25.31 40.17
N GLY A 237 9.40 25.09 40.33
CA GLY A 237 8.37 26.13 40.40
C GLY A 237 7.88 26.70 39.06
N GLN A 238 6.94 26.03 38.40
CA GLN A 238 6.06 26.64 37.38
C GLN A 238 4.74 27.17 37.97
N ASP A 239 4.76 27.64 39.23
CA ASP A 239 3.63 28.32 39.88
C ASP A 239 3.67 29.85 39.77
N GLN A 240 4.64 30.43 39.06
CA GLN A 240 4.62 31.87 38.77
C GLN A 240 4.10 32.15 37.35
N PRO A 241 3.02 32.93 37.20
CA PRO A 241 2.60 33.43 35.89
C PRO A 241 3.73 34.30 35.31
N PRO A 242 3.84 34.43 33.97
CA PRO A 242 4.85 35.28 33.37
C PRO A 242 4.56 36.72 33.80
N ALA A 243 5.38 37.25 34.71
CA ALA A 243 5.42 38.67 34.98
C ALA A 243 5.71 39.37 33.65
N LEU A 244 4.82 40.29 33.29
CA LEU A 244 4.99 41.22 32.19
C LEU A 244 6.40 41.81 32.26
N LEU A 245 7.12 41.69 31.14
CA LEU A 245 8.35 42.42 30.87
C LEU A 245 8.00 43.91 30.76
N GLU A 246 7.94 44.61 31.89
CA GLU A 246 8.16 46.05 31.94
C GLU A 246 9.46 46.31 32.69
N GLY A 247 10.29 47.15 32.07
CA GLY A 247 11.69 47.37 32.42
C GLY A 247 11.87 47.78 33.88
N VAL A 248 12.71 47.04 34.59
CA VAL A 248 13.37 47.52 35.80
C VAL A 248 14.86 47.28 35.60
N GLU A 249 15.60 48.38 35.51
CA GLU A 249 17.05 48.42 35.48
C GLU A 249 17.61 47.66 36.69
N ALA A 250 18.54 46.75 36.42
CA ALA A 250 19.13 45.85 37.40
C ALA A 250 19.98 46.62 38.41
N GLY A 251 19.55 46.63 39.67
CA GLY A 251 20.41 46.92 40.82
C GLY A 251 21.42 45.78 41.03
N ALA A 252 22.66 46.14 41.31
CA ALA A 252 23.85 45.29 41.31
C ALA A 252 23.96 44.28 42.49
N ASP A 253 22.85 43.82 43.06
CA ASP A 253 22.83 42.95 44.25
C ASP A 253 21.84 41.77 44.15
N ALA A 254 21.59 41.29 42.93
CA ALA A 254 20.78 40.10 42.72
C ALA A 254 21.61 38.83 43.04
N PRO A 255 21.13 37.92 43.93
CA PRO A 255 21.80 36.66 44.18
C PRO A 255 21.93 35.84 42.89
N PRO A 256 23.02 35.07 42.71
CA PRO A 256 23.25 34.30 41.49
C PRO A 256 22.06 33.37 41.24
N PRO A 257 21.61 33.23 39.97
CA PRO A 257 20.50 32.35 39.65
C PRO A 257 20.80 30.93 40.16
N PRO A 258 19.81 30.24 40.76
CA PRO A 258 20.02 28.90 41.28
C PRO A 258 20.56 27.98 40.17
N PRO A 259 21.50 27.08 40.50
CA PRO A 259 22.07 26.17 39.52
C PRO A 259 20.94 25.37 38.85
N PRO A 260 20.99 25.18 37.51
CA PRO A 260 19.98 24.40 36.82
C PRO A 260 19.89 23.00 37.45
N PRO A 261 18.67 22.48 37.67
CA PRO A 261 18.49 21.18 38.29
C PRO A 261 19.26 20.11 37.49
N PRO A 262 19.89 19.13 38.19
CA PRO A 262 20.69 18.13 37.53
C PRO A 262 19.82 17.34 36.53
N PRO A 263 20.40 16.96 35.38
CA PRO A 263 19.72 16.12 34.41
C PRO A 263 19.25 14.80 35.04
N ILE A 264 17.99 14.41 34.80
CA ILE A 264 17.44 13.12 35.28
C ILE A 264 17.51 12.10 34.15
N THR A 265 18.08 10.93 34.41
CA THR A 265 18.05 9.80 33.47
C THR A 265 16.78 8.99 33.69
N LEU A 266 15.94 8.91 32.65
CA LEU A 266 14.68 8.18 32.68
C LEU A 266 14.70 6.99 31.71
N THR A 267 13.99 5.92 32.07
CA THR A 267 13.55 4.88 31.13
C THR A 267 12.32 5.38 30.36
N VAL A 268 11.94 4.70 29.28
CA VAL A 268 10.70 5.05 28.57
C VAL A 268 9.48 4.84 29.47
N ALA A 269 9.48 3.77 30.27
CA ALA A 269 8.39 3.52 31.21
C ALA A 269 8.24 4.66 32.23
N SER A 270 9.33 5.10 32.87
CA SER A 270 9.32 6.25 33.79
C SER A 270 8.89 7.54 33.09
N TYR A 271 9.38 7.79 31.88
CA TYR A 271 9.01 8.98 31.11
C TYR A 271 7.51 9.04 30.80
N PHE A 272 6.89 7.94 30.38
CA PHE A 272 5.45 7.90 30.10
C PHE A 272 4.60 8.05 31.37
N TYR A 273 5.09 7.52 32.50
CA TYR A 273 4.44 7.70 33.78
C TYR A 273 4.53 9.15 34.28
N GLU A 274 5.73 9.73 34.31
CA GLU A 274 5.97 11.08 34.83
C GLU A 274 5.37 12.18 33.95
N ASN A 275 5.52 12.10 32.62
CA ASN A 275 5.11 13.18 31.72
C ASN A 275 3.68 13.03 31.17
N TYR A 276 3.15 11.81 31.12
CA TYR A 276 1.81 11.56 30.57
C TYR A 276 0.86 10.87 31.55
N GLY A 277 1.32 10.49 32.74
CA GLY A 277 0.54 9.72 33.72
C GLY A 277 0.26 8.28 33.28
N ILE A 278 0.91 7.77 32.23
CA ILE A 278 0.56 6.48 31.64
C ILE A 278 1.40 5.39 32.30
N ARG A 279 0.74 4.51 33.05
CA ARG A 279 1.35 3.28 33.57
C ARG A 279 1.26 2.18 32.51
N LEU A 280 2.42 1.80 31.96
CA LEU A 280 2.49 0.73 30.97
C LEU A 280 2.02 -0.60 31.57
N ARG A 281 1.23 -1.37 30.82
CA ARG A 281 0.82 -2.73 31.26
C ARG A 281 1.95 -3.72 31.04
N TYR A 282 2.75 -3.49 30.00
CA TYR A 282 3.83 -4.37 29.59
C TYR A 282 5.19 -3.65 29.55
N PRO A 283 5.73 -3.22 30.71
CA PRO A 283 7.02 -2.49 30.76
C PRO A 283 8.22 -3.33 30.28
N ASN A 284 8.12 -4.65 30.34
CA ASN A 284 9.16 -5.58 29.88
C ASN A 284 9.04 -5.96 28.40
N MET A 285 8.07 -5.40 27.67
CA MET A 285 7.89 -5.66 26.25
C MET A 285 8.65 -4.65 25.38
N PRO A 286 8.80 -4.93 24.06
CA PRO A 286 9.65 -4.13 23.21
C PRO A 286 9.22 -2.66 23.03
N LEU A 287 10.22 -1.81 22.78
CA LEU A 287 10.08 -0.45 22.25
C LEU A 287 10.31 -0.46 20.74
N ILE A 288 9.47 0.27 20.02
CA ILE A 288 9.56 0.43 18.57
C ILE A 288 10.05 1.83 18.26
N LYS A 289 11.14 1.92 17.49
CA LYS A 289 11.57 3.18 16.90
C LYS A 289 10.82 3.44 15.61
N THR A 290 10.07 4.53 15.54
CA THR A 290 9.28 4.91 14.36
C THR A 290 10.03 5.87 13.45
N GLY A 291 10.90 6.71 14.03
CA GLY A 291 11.43 7.85 13.29
C GLY A 291 12.45 8.69 14.06
N ARG A 292 12.65 9.89 13.51
CA ARG A 292 13.37 10.98 14.15
C ARG A 292 12.50 12.22 14.07
N VAL A 293 12.36 12.92 15.19
CA VAL A 293 11.63 14.17 15.26
C VAL A 293 12.63 15.31 15.37
N LYS A 294 12.41 16.38 14.58
CA LYS A 294 13.21 17.60 14.69
C LYS A 294 12.78 18.35 15.95
N THR A 295 13.75 18.61 16.82
CA THR A 295 13.61 19.41 18.03
C THR A 295 14.44 20.69 17.90
N ARG A 296 14.30 21.62 18.84
CA ARG A 296 15.10 22.85 18.88
C ARG A 296 16.61 22.57 18.93
N ASN A 297 17.01 21.45 19.51
CA ASN A 297 18.41 21.08 19.77
C ASN A 297 18.92 19.96 18.84
N GLY A 298 18.25 19.70 17.70
CA GLY A 298 18.64 18.67 16.74
C GLY A 298 17.57 17.62 16.51
N PHE A 299 17.96 16.41 16.10
CA PHE A 299 17.04 15.31 15.86
C PHE A 299 17.07 14.31 17.00
N VAL A 300 15.90 13.95 17.51
CA VAL A 300 15.75 12.94 18.56
C VAL A 300 15.05 11.72 17.99
N ASP A 301 15.54 10.53 18.34
CA ASP A 301 14.90 9.27 17.96
C ASP A 301 13.55 9.12 18.69
N GLU A 302 12.52 8.76 17.95
CA GLU A 302 11.16 8.60 18.48
C GLU A 302 10.92 7.12 18.81
N TRP A 303 10.72 6.82 20.10
CA TRP A 303 10.54 5.46 20.63
C TRP A 303 9.21 5.35 21.36
N PHE A 304 8.46 4.28 21.06
CA PHE A 304 7.16 4.03 21.68
C PHE A 304 7.05 2.58 22.17
N PRO A 305 6.41 2.35 23.34
CA PRO A 305 6.01 1.01 23.78
C PRO A 305 5.14 0.29 22.75
N ILE A 306 5.40 -1.01 22.57
CA ILE A 306 4.67 -1.82 21.59
C ILE A 306 3.15 -1.89 21.86
N GLU A 307 2.73 -1.73 23.11
CA GLU A 307 1.32 -1.77 23.52
C GLU A 307 0.47 -0.60 22.96
N PHE A 308 1.11 0.45 22.43
CA PHE A 308 0.41 1.56 21.77
C PHE A 308 0.17 1.35 20.28
N PHE A 309 0.68 0.25 19.71
CA PHE A 309 0.55 -0.02 18.28
C PHE A 309 -0.58 -0.99 17.96
N THR A 310 -1.35 -0.61 16.95
CA THR A 310 -2.30 -1.47 16.23
C THR A 310 -1.84 -1.62 14.78
N GLN A 311 -2.32 -2.65 14.10
CA GLN A 311 -2.08 -2.81 12.67
C GLN A 311 -2.78 -1.68 11.90
N GLU A 312 -2.09 -1.06 10.93
CA GLU A 312 -2.65 -0.07 10.02
C GLU A 312 -3.13 -0.75 8.74
N PHE A 313 -4.13 -0.17 8.09
CA PHE A 313 -4.68 -0.72 6.86
C PHE A 313 -3.72 -0.44 5.70
N GLY A 314 -3.27 -1.47 4.99
CA GLY A 314 -2.32 -1.26 3.90
C GLY A 314 -2.02 -2.51 3.09
N LYS A 315 -1.41 -2.33 1.91
CA LYS A 315 -0.97 -3.45 1.07
C LYS A 315 0.01 -4.33 1.85
N THR A 316 -0.30 -5.62 1.95
CA THR A 316 0.59 -6.60 2.56
C THR A 316 1.90 -6.66 1.79
N ARG A 317 3.01 -6.64 2.52
CA ARG A 317 4.36 -6.64 1.93
C ARG A 317 4.93 -8.02 1.64
N ASP A 318 4.31 -9.05 2.21
CA ASP A 318 4.68 -10.46 2.01
C ASP A 318 3.93 -11.06 0.84
N ALA A 319 4.68 -11.42 -0.21
CA ALA A 319 4.26 -12.41 -1.20
C ALA A 319 4.76 -13.78 -0.75
N ASP A 320 3.88 -14.62 -0.23
CA ASP A 320 4.16 -16.05 -0.07
C ASP A 320 3.61 -16.83 -1.28
N ASN A 321 4.01 -18.09 -1.40
CA ASN A 321 3.58 -18.95 -2.51
C ASN A 321 2.06 -19.17 -2.54
N GLN A 322 1.37 -19.08 -1.39
CA GLN A 322 -0.08 -19.26 -1.33
C GLN A 322 -0.80 -18.03 -1.91
N LYS A 323 -0.35 -16.83 -1.54
CA LYS A 323 -0.83 -15.56 -2.09
C LYS A 323 -0.57 -15.46 -3.59
N LEU A 324 0.62 -15.85 -4.04
CA LEU A 324 0.95 -15.90 -5.47
C LEU A 324 0.04 -16.89 -6.21
N ALA A 325 -0.12 -18.11 -5.68
CA ALA A 325 -1.01 -19.10 -6.29
C ALA A 325 -2.47 -18.62 -6.33
N ALA A 326 -2.94 -17.92 -5.31
CA ALA A 326 -4.28 -17.35 -5.28
C ALA A 326 -4.45 -16.20 -6.30
N ALA A 327 -3.44 -15.33 -6.46
CA ALA A 327 -3.43 -14.29 -7.49
C ALA A 327 -3.43 -14.86 -8.91
N LEU A 328 -2.61 -15.89 -9.17
CA LEU A 328 -2.61 -16.59 -10.46
C LEU A 328 -3.96 -17.24 -10.74
N ARG A 329 -4.50 -17.97 -9.75
CA ARG A 329 -5.79 -18.62 -9.86
C ARG A 329 -6.94 -17.64 -10.13
N TYR A 330 -6.93 -16.47 -9.49
CA TYR A 330 -7.92 -15.43 -9.75
C TYR A 330 -7.96 -14.99 -11.23
N ASN A 331 -6.79 -14.94 -11.87
CA ASN A 331 -6.68 -14.59 -13.28
C ASN A 331 -7.07 -15.76 -14.20
N ASP A 332 -6.70 -16.99 -13.81
CA ASP A 332 -7.00 -18.21 -14.59
C ASP A 332 -8.48 -18.63 -14.52
N GLU A 333 -9.18 -18.32 -13.42
CA GLU A 333 -10.58 -18.75 -13.21
C GLU A 333 -11.58 -18.08 -14.18
N LYS A 334 -11.27 -16.87 -14.66
CA LYS A 334 -12.14 -16.11 -15.58
C LYS A 334 -11.30 -15.54 -16.71
N THR A 335 -11.07 -16.34 -17.75
CA THR A 335 -10.31 -15.95 -18.95
C THR A 335 -11.21 -15.59 -20.13
N GLY A 336 -10.67 -14.86 -21.11
CA GLY A 336 -11.36 -14.51 -22.35
C GLY A 336 -12.64 -13.72 -22.09
N ARG A 337 -13.77 -14.18 -22.62
CA ARG A 337 -15.08 -13.50 -22.48
C ARG A 337 -15.50 -13.28 -21.03
N GLN A 338 -15.24 -14.25 -20.15
CA GLN A 338 -15.61 -14.14 -18.73
C GLN A 338 -14.80 -13.06 -18.00
N SER A 339 -13.56 -12.79 -18.43
CA SER A 339 -12.77 -11.68 -17.89
C SER A 339 -13.41 -10.34 -18.26
N VAL A 340 -13.85 -10.20 -19.52
CA VAL A 340 -14.53 -8.97 -19.98
C VAL A 340 -15.81 -8.75 -19.20
N GLU A 341 -16.66 -9.77 -19.05
CA GLU A 341 -17.89 -9.67 -18.26
C GLU A 341 -17.63 -9.28 -16.80
N ARG A 342 -16.59 -9.85 -16.16
CA ARG A 342 -16.15 -9.47 -14.81
C ARG A 342 -15.75 -8.00 -14.74
N ILE A 343 -14.93 -7.52 -15.67
CA ILE A 343 -14.45 -6.14 -15.70
C ILE A 343 -15.63 -5.19 -15.92
N THR A 344 -16.53 -5.50 -16.85
CA THR A 344 -17.77 -4.74 -17.11
C THR A 344 -18.62 -4.63 -15.84
N GLU A 345 -18.82 -5.74 -15.10
CA GLU A 345 -19.56 -5.71 -13.83
C GLU A 345 -18.86 -4.83 -12.79
N MET A 346 -17.53 -4.96 -12.64
CA MET A 346 -16.75 -4.16 -11.70
C MET A 346 -16.77 -2.66 -12.05
N VAL A 347 -16.67 -2.28 -13.32
CA VAL A 347 -16.81 -0.89 -13.79
C VAL A 347 -18.21 -0.37 -13.49
N GLY A 348 -19.24 -1.17 -13.74
CA GLY A 348 -20.63 -0.83 -13.41
C GLY A 348 -20.82 -0.60 -11.90
N VAL A 349 -20.22 -1.43 -11.05
CA VAL A 349 -20.23 -1.23 -9.60
C VAL A 349 -19.48 0.03 -9.20
N ALA A 350 -18.29 0.29 -9.77
CA ALA A 350 -17.52 1.48 -9.49
C ALA A 350 -18.28 2.77 -9.82
N ASN A 351 -18.98 2.81 -10.95
CA ASN A 351 -19.80 3.95 -11.37
C ASN A 351 -20.96 4.25 -10.40
N ARG A 352 -21.46 3.23 -9.69
CA ARG A 352 -22.56 3.36 -8.72
C ARG A 352 -22.08 3.51 -7.26
N LEU A 353 -20.78 3.46 -7.00
CA LEU A 353 -20.26 3.69 -5.65
C LEU A 353 -20.62 5.10 -5.21
N GLU A 354 -21.36 5.19 -4.11
CA GLU A 354 -21.81 6.45 -3.52
C GLU A 354 -21.10 6.69 -2.19
N ARG A 355 -20.59 7.90 -2.01
CA ARG A 355 -20.10 8.37 -0.71
C ARG A 355 -20.51 9.82 -0.53
N ASN A 356 -21.12 10.13 0.62
CA ASN A 356 -21.61 11.46 0.97
C ASN A 356 -22.62 12.02 -0.06
N GLY A 357 -23.52 11.19 -0.60
CA GLY A 357 -24.56 11.66 -1.53
C GLY A 357 -24.12 11.89 -2.97
N LEU A 358 -22.90 11.46 -3.34
CA LEU A 358 -22.36 11.63 -4.68
C LEU A 358 -21.78 10.31 -5.19
N THR A 359 -22.20 9.89 -6.39
CA THR A 359 -21.61 8.73 -7.06
C THR A 359 -20.34 9.11 -7.82
N LEU A 360 -19.53 8.11 -8.19
CA LEU A 360 -18.42 8.32 -9.13
C LEU A 360 -18.91 8.95 -10.44
N GLY A 361 -20.03 8.44 -10.98
CA GLY A 361 -20.64 8.99 -12.19
C GLY A 361 -21.04 10.46 -12.04
N ASP A 362 -21.65 10.84 -10.92
CA ASP A 362 -22.04 12.23 -10.66
C ASP A 362 -20.83 13.16 -10.55
N PHE A 363 -19.74 12.68 -9.95
CA PHE A 363 -18.49 13.44 -9.88
C PHE A 363 -17.93 13.71 -11.28
N LEU A 364 -17.86 12.68 -12.13
CA LEU A 364 -17.38 12.81 -13.51
C LEU A 364 -18.27 13.73 -14.35
N ASN A 365 -19.59 13.66 -14.15
CA ASN A 365 -20.55 14.51 -14.87
C ASN A 365 -20.30 16.01 -14.62
N ARG A 366 -19.76 16.41 -13.46
CA ARG A 366 -19.37 17.82 -13.18
C ARG A 366 -18.26 18.33 -14.10
N PHE A 367 -17.46 17.42 -14.64
CA PHE A 367 -16.41 17.71 -15.62
C PHE A 367 -16.87 17.42 -17.06
N GLY A 368 -18.16 17.16 -17.28
CA GLY A 368 -18.70 16.77 -18.58
C GLY A 368 -18.22 15.40 -19.05
N MET A 369 -17.75 14.54 -18.13
CA MET A 369 -17.22 13.21 -18.44
C MET A 369 -18.23 12.12 -18.11
N ARG A 370 -18.29 11.09 -18.95
CA ARG A 370 -19.03 9.85 -18.69
C ARG A 370 -18.17 8.66 -19.08
N ILE A 371 -18.20 7.61 -18.27
CA ILE A 371 -17.60 6.32 -18.59
C ILE A 371 -18.70 5.41 -19.10
N ASP A 372 -18.53 4.90 -20.32
CA ASP A 372 -19.37 3.80 -20.78
C ASP A 372 -18.96 2.51 -20.07
N VAL A 373 -19.95 1.75 -19.62
CA VAL A 373 -19.73 0.46 -18.93
C VAL A 373 -19.53 -0.64 -19.96
N GLU A 374 -20.16 -0.51 -21.14
CA GLU A 374 -20.05 -1.49 -22.20
C GLU A 374 -18.68 -1.39 -22.88
N PRO A 375 -18.00 -2.52 -23.12
CA PRO A 375 -16.70 -2.52 -23.78
C PRO A 375 -16.85 -2.12 -25.25
N GLU A 376 -15.94 -1.27 -25.71
CA GLU A 376 -15.88 -0.86 -27.11
C GLU A 376 -15.60 -2.08 -28.01
N SER A 377 -16.40 -2.22 -29.06
CA SER A 377 -16.26 -3.31 -30.03
C SER A 377 -15.47 -2.85 -31.25
N PHE A 378 -14.39 -3.58 -31.57
CA PHE A 378 -13.55 -3.29 -32.73
C PHE A 378 -13.58 -4.44 -33.73
N ARG A 379 -13.52 -4.12 -35.02
CA ARG A 379 -13.30 -5.11 -36.06
C ARG A 379 -11.82 -5.47 -36.11
N ALA A 380 -11.46 -6.62 -35.55
CA ALA A 380 -10.13 -7.19 -35.69
C ALA A 380 -10.01 -8.00 -36.99
N LYS A 381 -8.79 -8.11 -37.51
CA LYS A 381 -8.44 -9.02 -38.60
C LYS A 381 -7.57 -10.13 -38.02
N VAL A 382 -7.97 -11.39 -38.26
CA VAL A 382 -7.12 -12.54 -38.02
C VAL A 382 -6.22 -12.68 -39.25
N GLU A 383 -4.92 -12.54 -39.05
CA GLU A 383 -3.95 -12.75 -40.13
C GLU A 383 -3.92 -14.23 -40.55
N SER A 384 -3.60 -14.47 -41.82
CA SER A 384 -3.52 -15.83 -42.37
C SER A 384 -2.40 -16.62 -41.71
N GLU A 385 -2.62 -17.91 -41.47
CA GLU A 385 -1.61 -18.80 -40.93
C GLU A 385 -0.36 -18.83 -41.84
N PRO A 386 0.86 -18.73 -41.28
CA PRO A 386 2.07 -18.79 -42.08
C PRO A 386 2.30 -20.22 -42.58
N THR A 387 2.87 -20.34 -43.78
CA THR A 387 3.35 -21.63 -44.27
C THR A 387 4.70 -21.96 -43.65
N LEU A 388 4.76 -23.02 -42.86
CA LEU A 388 6.00 -23.50 -42.25
C LEU A 388 6.59 -24.65 -43.06
N PHE A 389 7.88 -24.59 -43.34
CA PHE A 389 8.63 -25.64 -44.03
C PHE A 389 9.72 -26.18 -43.12
N PHE A 390 9.66 -27.48 -42.81
CA PHE A 390 10.71 -28.17 -42.06
C PHE A 390 11.79 -28.71 -42.97
N SER A 391 11.48 -29.06 -44.22
CA SER A 391 12.44 -29.38 -45.29
C SER A 391 11.84 -28.98 -46.63
N ARG A 392 12.58 -29.13 -47.74
CA ARG A 392 12.13 -28.72 -49.09
C ARG A 392 10.74 -29.25 -49.45
N ASP A 393 10.40 -30.46 -49.00
CA ASP A 393 9.16 -31.15 -49.35
C ASP A 393 8.24 -31.38 -48.13
N SER A 394 8.58 -30.81 -46.97
CA SER A 394 7.86 -31.03 -45.72
C SER A 394 7.23 -29.74 -45.21
N GLN A 395 6.00 -29.51 -45.60
CA GLN A 395 5.16 -28.43 -45.07
C GLN A 395 4.50 -28.88 -43.75
N ALA A 396 4.54 -28.02 -42.74
CA ALA A 396 3.77 -28.21 -41.51
C ALA A 396 2.36 -27.66 -41.69
N GLN A 397 1.38 -28.37 -41.13
CA GLN A 397 0.05 -27.80 -40.95
C GLN A 397 0.04 -26.96 -39.68
N VAL A 398 -0.06 -25.64 -39.85
CA VAL A 398 -0.38 -24.72 -38.76
C VAL A 398 -1.89 -24.74 -38.58
N ARG A 399 -2.36 -24.77 -37.34
CA ARG A 399 -3.77 -24.61 -37.02
C ARG A 399 -3.91 -23.88 -35.69
N ASN A 400 -4.64 -22.76 -35.68
CA ASN A 400 -4.86 -21.94 -34.48
C ASN A 400 -3.55 -21.53 -33.77
N GLY A 401 -2.51 -21.23 -34.55
CA GLY A 401 -1.19 -20.87 -34.03
C GLY A 401 -0.36 -22.02 -33.45
N ASP A 402 -0.85 -23.27 -33.52
CA ASP A 402 -0.11 -24.48 -33.14
C ASP A 402 0.32 -25.26 -34.39
N TRP A 403 1.38 -26.06 -34.26
CA TRP A 403 1.89 -26.95 -35.30
C TRP A 403 2.58 -28.15 -34.66
N ARG A 404 2.69 -29.25 -35.41
CA ARG A 404 3.36 -30.47 -34.94
C ARG A 404 4.35 -30.96 -35.98
N LEU A 405 5.50 -31.44 -35.52
CA LEU A 405 6.51 -32.14 -36.35
C LEU A 405 6.02 -33.50 -36.85
N ALA A 406 5.00 -34.07 -36.23
CA ALA A 406 4.41 -35.34 -36.66
C ALA A 406 3.18 -35.06 -37.53
N ASP A 407 3.22 -35.47 -38.79
CA ASP A 407 2.02 -35.55 -39.62
C ASP A 407 1.11 -36.71 -39.13
N GLN A 408 -0.20 -36.59 -39.31
CA GLN A 408 -1.20 -37.62 -39.02
C GLN A 408 -0.88 -38.97 -39.71
N ARG A 409 0.00 -38.96 -40.72
CA ARG A 409 0.49 -40.13 -41.45
C ARG A 409 1.70 -40.84 -40.82
N ARG A 410 2.12 -40.46 -39.59
CA ARG A 410 3.32 -41.01 -38.90
C ARG A 410 4.65 -40.82 -39.66
N VAL A 411 4.70 -39.95 -40.66
CA VAL A 411 5.95 -39.55 -41.30
C VAL A 411 6.58 -38.48 -40.40
N ALA A 412 7.66 -38.82 -39.71
CA ALA A 412 8.41 -37.86 -38.92
C ALA A 412 8.96 -36.78 -39.85
N GLN A 413 8.49 -35.55 -39.71
CA GLN A 413 9.07 -34.43 -40.46
C GLN A 413 10.49 -34.19 -39.92
N VAL A 414 11.47 -34.19 -40.82
CA VAL A 414 12.89 -34.00 -40.48
C VAL A 414 13.23 -32.54 -40.68
N PHE A 415 14.04 -31.97 -39.77
CA PHE A 415 14.61 -30.63 -39.95
C PHE A 415 15.37 -30.51 -41.27
N ALA A 416 15.38 -29.32 -41.87
CA ALA A 416 15.96 -29.06 -43.19
C ALA A 416 17.46 -29.36 -43.18
N CYS A 417 18.10 -29.06 -42.06
CA CYS A 417 19.47 -29.38 -41.75
C CYS A 417 19.49 -30.13 -40.40
N PRO A 418 19.30 -31.46 -40.40
CA PRO A 418 19.34 -32.20 -39.15
C PRO A 418 20.78 -32.21 -38.62
N ALA A 419 20.96 -31.89 -37.35
CA ALA A 419 22.24 -32.05 -36.68
C ALA A 419 22.62 -33.54 -36.63
N LYS A 420 23.81 -33.87 -37.12
CA LYS A 420 24.39 -35.21 -36.94
C LYS A 420 25.21 -35.20 -35.66
N PHE A 421 24.71 -35.87 -34.63
CA PHE A 421 25.47 -36.11 -33.41
C PHE A 421 26.40 -37.29 -33.65
N TYR A 422 27.69 -37.03 -33.87
CA TYR A 422 28.71 -38.07 -34.02
C TYR A 422 29.13 -38.68 -32.68
N SER A 423 28.94 -37.95 -31.58
CA SER A 423 29.18 -38.40 -30.21
C SER A 423 28.32 -37.59 -29.24
N PHE A 424 27.78 -38.22 -28.21
CA PHE A 424 27.13 -37.52 -27.10
C PHE A 424 27.35 -38.29 -25.78
N ALA A 425 27.29 -37.60 -24.65
CA ALA A 425 27.38 -38.21 -23.33
C ALA A 425 26.16 -37.83 -22.50
N LEU A 426 25.63 -38.78 -21.74
CA LEU A 426 24.54 -38.56 -20.79
C LEU A 426 25.10 -38.74 -19.38
N VAL A 427 25.08 -37.67 -18.58
CA VAL A 427 25.43 -37.74 -17.16
C VAL A 427 24.15 -37.56 -16.35
N SER A 428 23.68 -38.65 -15.73
CA SER A 428 22.51 -38.60 -14.86
C SER A 428 22.93 -38.32 -13.43
N MET A 429 22.62 -37.13 -12.91
CA MET A 429 22.88 -36.75 -11.51
C MET A 429 21.72 -37.12 -10.57
N ALA A 430 20.70 -37.81 -11.09
CA ALA A 430 19.52 -38.20 -10.31
C ALA A 430 19.81 -39.34 -9.32
N ASP A 431 20.87 -40.12 -9.58
CA ASP A 431 21.29 -41.24 -8.74
C ASP A 431 22.68 -40.97 -8.16
N LYS A 432 22.88 -41.21 -6.85
CA LYS A 432 24.17 -40.97 -6.17
C LYS A 432 25.29 -41.93 -6.62
N ASN A 433 24.96 -42.95 -7.40
CA ASN A 433 25.87 -43.98 -7.91
C ASN A 433 26.06 -43.83 -9.43
N THR A 434 26.60 -42.70 -9.87
CA THR A 434 26.79 -42.39 -11.28
C THR A 434 27.76 -43.37 -11.96
N THR A 435 27.22 -44.35 -12.69
CA THR A 435 27.95 -44.99 -13.79
C THR A 435 27.83 -44.12 -15.03
N GLU A 436 28.92 -43.47 -15.43
CA GLU A 436 29.06 -42.84 -16.74
C GLU A 436 28.87 -43.90 -17.83
N ARG A 437 28.01 -43.63 -18.82
CA ARG A 437 27.89 -44.46 -20.02
C ARG A 437 28.17 -43.57 -21.23
N TYR A 438 29.22 -43.91 -21.97
CA TYR A 438 29.59 -43.27 -23.23
C TYR A 438 28.97 -44.06 -24.39
N PHE A 439 28.42 -43.37 -25.40
CA PHE A 439 27.75 -43.96 -26.57
C PHE A 439 28.29 -43.39 -27.88
#